data_AF-A0A080ZDT6-F1
#
_entry.id   AF-A0A080ZDT6-F1
#
_cell.length_a   1.000
_cell.length_b   1.000
_cell.length_c   1.000
_cell.angle_alpha   90.00
_cell.angle_beta   90.00
_cell.angle_gamma   90.00
#
_symmetry.space_group_name_H-M   'P 1'
#
loop_
_entity.id
_entity.type
_entity.pdbx_description
1 polymer ?
#
loop_
_entity_poly.entity_id
_entity_poly.type
_entity_poly.pdbx_seq_one_letter_code
_entity_poly.pdbx_strand_id
1 'polypeptide(L)'
;KFTELVRDVYAVRGDIDSYKEDLAWVERDWPHEASICLPFLPIVTHALRDAAHEVAQRLAESWLSRRFTFRAGITGSGGRAELRGILGFLAGKTRLNDVVMHAMLQRICSGISKSFAIDPVNVIERKMKFPSYPLSRYSHVVVPVYMKTLEHWMVQIVELPAMSQSETQLRNVTLVLYDPLGPGHNSRFFEDTWSSYTLPLLKEWSRRDCALIQAKSGSKSTQLGRGDTIREIEQPKEITLTEVDDPVVKMRWLPFPVQGDAAYSYITGSRTFEKNKKISANDMEIMRLCIMREILCKADSVEDASADIDNWRKVQKVNKFIHEYFTASEMSEAIL
;
A
#
# COMPACT_ATOMS: atom_id res chain seq x y z
N LYS A 1 -11.53 8.38 33.01
CA LYS A 1 -11.66 6.98 33.50
C LYS A 1 -12.96 6.31 33.06
N PHE A 2 -14.16 6.67 33.57
CA PHE A 2 -15.41 6.00 33.16
C PHE A 2 -15.81 6.30 31.71
N THR A 3 -15.69 7.56 31.27
CA THR A 3 -15.94 7.97 29.88
C THR A 3 -15.03 7.27 28.86
N GLU A 4 -13.76 7.08 29.22
CA GLU A 4 -12.80 6.32 28.40
C GLU A 4 -13.20 4.85 28.31
N LEU A 5 -13.59 4.26 29.43
CA LEU A 5 -14.03 2.87 29.51
C LEU A 5 -15.29 2.60 28.67
N VAL A 6 -16.26 3.51 28.70
CA VAL A 6 -17.48 3.44 27.86
C VAL A 6 -17.13 3.62 26.38
N ARG A 7 -16.27 4.57 26.04
CA ARG A 7 -15.76 4.76 24.67
C ARG A 7 -15.10 3.50 24.14
N ASP A 8 -14.26 2.85 24.96
CA ASP A 8 -13.55 1.63 24.57
C ASP A 8 -14.53 0.47 24.32
N VAL A 9 -15.64 0.37 25.07
CA VAL A 9 -16.69 -0.62 24.81
C VAL A 9 -17.42 -0.36 23.49
N TYR A 10 -17.77 0.89 23.18
CA TYR A 10 -18.40 1.22 21.90
C TYR A 10 -17.46 0.98 20.72
N ALA A 11 -16.16 1.25 20.88
CA ALA A 11 -15.16 0.93 19.86
C ALA A 11 -15.12 -0.58 19.58
N VAL A 12 -15.06 -1.42 20.62
CA VAL A 12 -15.08 -2.88 20.47
C VAL A 12 -16.38 -3.38 19.85
N ARG A 13 -17.53 -2.78 20.18
CA ARG A 13 -18.81 -3.11 19.52
C ARG A 13 -18.78 -2.77 18.03
N GLY A 14 -18.25 -1.61 17.67
CA GLY A 14 -18.07 -1.21 16.26
C GLY A 14 -17.21 -2.20 15.49
N ASP A 15 -16.10 -2.66 16.07
CA ASP A 15 -15.25 -3.69 15.47
C ASP A 15 -16.01 -5.00 15.26
N ILE A 16 -16.79 -5.45 16.26
CA ILE A 16 -17.59 -6.68 16.17
C ILE A 16 -18.65 -6.56 15.06
N ASP A 17 -19.29 -5.40 14.93
CA ASP A 17 -20.31 -5.20 13.90
C ASP A 17 -19.67 -5.18 12.50
N SER A 18 -18.54 -4.49 12.32
CA SER A 18 -17.77 -4.53 11.05
C SER A 18 -17.28 -5.94 10.71
N TYR A 19 -16.85 -6.70 11.71
CA TYR A 19 -16.48 -8.10 11.55
C TYR A 19 -17.65 -8.97 11.08
N LYS A 20 -18.83 -8.83 11.69
CA LYS A 20 -20.04 -9.56 11.30
C LYS A 20 -20.48 -9.21 9.88
N GLU A 21 -20.40 -7.94 9.51
CA GLU A 21 -20.73 -7.48 8.16
C GLU A 21 -19.77 -8.07 7.12
N ASP A 22 -18.46 -8.05 7.38
CA ASP A 22 -17.46 -8.68 6.51
C ASP A 22 -17.67 -10.20 6.39
N LEU A 23 -17.97 -10.88 7.50
CA LEU A 23 -18.23 -12.31 7.52
C LEU A 23 -19.50 -12.66 6.71
N ALA A 24 -20.60 -11.97 6.96
CA ALA A 24 -21.84 -12.15 6.20
C ALA A 24 -21.65 -11.83 4.71
N TRP A 25 -20.84 -10.83 4.39
CA TRP A 25 -20.52 -10.47 3.01
C TRP A 25 -19.72 -11.55 2.31
N VAL A 26 -18.73 -12.17 2.97
CA VAL A 26 -17.91 -13.22 2.35
C VAL A 26 -18.66 -14.55 2.25
N GLU A 27 -19.55 -14.85 3.19
CA GLU A 27 -20.38 -16.07 3.23
C GLU A 27 -21.55 -16.05 2.24
N ARG A 28 -21.79 -14.92 1.55
CA ARG A 28 -22.84 -14.83 0.52
C ARG A 28 -22.59 -15.82 -0.62
N ASP A 29 -23.63 -16.08 -1.40
CA ASP A 29 -23.53 -17.00 -2.53
C ASP A 29 -22.61 -16.45 -3.65
N TRP A 30 -21.40 -17.00 -3.72
CA TRP A 30 -20.45 -16.71 -4.80
C TRP A 30 -20.66 -17.65 -6.00
N PRO A 31 -20.58 -17.12 -7.24
CA PRO A 31 -20.62 -17.94 -8.44
C PRO A 31 -19.41 -18.89 -8.48
N HIS A 32 -19.61 -20.09 -9.02
CA HIS A 32 -18.54 -21.08 -9.18
C HIS A 32 -17.47 -20.63 -10.18
N GLU A 33 -17.90 -19.99 -11.26
CA GLU A 33 -17.03 -19.40 -12.28
C GLU A 33 -17.46 -17.95 -12.49
N ALA A 34 -16.49 -17.03 -12.49
CA ALA A 34 -16.71 -15.68 -12.97
C ALA A 34 -15.71 -15.39 -14.09
N SER A 35 -16.19 -14.80 -15.17
CA SER A 35 -15.33 -14.15 -16.15
C SER A 35 -14.83 -12.85 -15.51
N ILE A 36 -13.71 -12.92 -14.81
CA ILE A 36 -13.10 -11.76 -14.15
C ILE A 36 -12.27 -11.04 -15.21
N CYS A 37 -12.53 -9.75 -15.41
CA CYS A 37 -11.66 -8.90 -16.23
C CYS A 37 -10.62 -8.18 -15.38
N LEU A 38 -9.90 -8.90 -14.53
CA LEU A 38 -8.81 -8.36 -13.72
C LEU A 38 -7.53 -9.09 -14.13
N PRO A 39 -6.81 -8.58 -15.14
CA PRO A 39 -5.69 -9.26 -15.76
C PRO A 39 -4.47 -9.43 -14.83
N PHE A 40 -4.44 -8.76 -13.66
CA PHE A 40 -3.38 -8.89 -12.64
C PHE A 40 -3.58 -9.99 -11.61
N LEU A 41 -4.76 -10.61 -11.59
CA LEU A 41 -4.99 -11.82 -10.82
C LEU A 41 -4.59 -12.99 -11.74
N PRO A 42 -3.43 -13.64 -11.54
CA PRO A 42 -3.14 -14.88 -12.23
C PRO A 42 -4.25 -15.86 -11.87
N ILE A 43 -5.17 -16.04 -12.83
CA ILE A 43 -6.03 -17.20 -12.97
C ILE A 43 -6.68 -17.58 -11.64
N VAL A 44 -7.58 -16.74 -11.14
CA VAL A 44 -8.67 -17.19 -10.26
C VAL A 44 -9.77 -17.73 -11.17
N THR A 45 -9.44 -18.65 -12.08
CA THR A 45 -10.45 -19.28 -12.96
C THR A 45 -11.15 -20.45 -12.27
N HIS A 46 -10.67 -20.90 -11.12
CA HIS A 46 -11.26 -22.02 -10.42
C HIS A 46 -11.61 -21.62 -8.99
N ALA A 47 -12.89 -21.24 -8.85
CA ALA A 47 -13.68 -21.02 -7.65
C ALA A 47 -13.37 -19.76 -6.81
N LEU A 48 -13.97 -18.63 -7.20
CA LEU A 48 -14.23 -17.50 -6.28
C LEU A 48 -14.86 -17.95 -4.96
N ARG A 49 -15.70 -19.00 -5.03
CA ARG A 49 -16.27 -19.66 -3.87
C ARG A 49 -15.22 -20.22 -2.92
N ASP A 50 -14.17 -20.85 -3.43
CA ASP A 50 -13.11 -21.41 -2.60
C ASP A 50 -12.29 -20.29 -1.96
N ALA A 51 -12.00 -19.22 -2.73
CA ALA A 51 -11.37 -18.02 -2.19
C ALA A 51 -12.19 -17.37 -1.07
N ALA A 52 -13.52 -17.26 -1.26
CA ALA A 52 -14.43 -16.78 -0.24
C ALA A 52 -14.46 -17.69 0.98
N HIS A 53 -14.52 -19.00 0.79
CA HIS A 53 -14.51 -19.98 1.86
C HIS A 53 -13.22 -19.93 2.69
N GLU A 54 -12.05 -19.85 2.04
CA GLU A 54 -10.76 -19.69 2.72
C GLU A 54 -10.73 -18.41 3.58
N VAL A 55 -11.22 -17.29 3.03
CA VAL A 55 -11.28 -16.00 3.75
C VAL A 55 -12.25 -16.08 4.93
N ALA A 56 -13.44 -16.64 4.72
CA ALA A 56 -14.45 -16.82 5.76
C ALA A 56 -13.93 -17.67 6.91
N GLN A 57 -13.32 -18.82 6.60
CA GLN A 57 -12.70 -19.69 7.58
C GLN A 57 -11.59 -18.96 8.33
N ARG A 58 -10.71 -18.24 7.63
CA ARG A 58 -9.61 -17.52 8.27
C ARG A 58 -10.11 -16.39 9.16
N LEU A 59 -11.17 -15.69 8.78
CA LEU A 59 -11.84 -14.70 9.62
C LEU A 59 -12.40 -15.35 10.89
N ALA A 60 -13.18 -16.42 10.74
CA ALA A 60 -13.80 -17.16 11.85
C ALA A 60 -12.78 -17.67 12.88
N GLU A 61 -11.60 -18.08 12.44
CA GLU A 61 -10.52 -18.58 13.30
C GLU A 61 -9.62 -17.48 13.88
N SER A 62 -9.84 -16.21 13.52
CA SER A 62 -8.93 -15.12 13.87
C SER A 62 -9.48 -14.19 14.95
N TRP A 63 -8.63 -13.89 15.93
CA TRP A 63 -8.86 -12.84 16.90
C TRP A 63 -8.67 -11.45 16.27
N LEU A 64 -9.34 -10.41 16.78
CA LEU A 64 -9.31 -9.05 16.21
C LEU A 64 -7.89 -8.44 16.19
N SER A 65 -7.08 -8.76 17.19
CA SER A 65 -5.69 -8.30 17.33
C SER A 65 -4.69 -9.18 16.58
N ARG A 66 -5.15 -10.25 15.92
CA ARG A 66 -4.28 -11.15 15.15
C ARG A 66 -3.53 -10.37 14.07
N ARG A 67 -2.24 -10.66 13.94
CA ARG A 67 -1.36 -9.98 12.99
C ARG A 67 -0.90 -10.92 11.90
N PHE A 68 -1.01 -10.44 10.67
CA PHE A 68 -0.62 -11.12 9.45
C PHE A 68 0.58 -10.41 8.87
N THR A 69 1.64 -11.16 8.58
CA THR A 69 2.81 -10.62 7.87
C THR A 69 2.82 -11.21 6.47
N PHE A 70 2.79 -10.35 5.45
CA PHE A 70 2.92 -10.73 4.06
C PHE A 70 4.29 -10.29 3.54
N ARG A 71 4.97 -11.16 2.80
CA ARG A 71 6.31 -10.93 2.29
C ARG A 71 6.27 -9.98 1.11
N ALA A 72 7.38 -9.27 1.02
CA ALA A 72 7.94 -8.87 -0.25
C ALA A 72 8.04 -10.12 -1.13
N GLY A 73 7.35 -10.17 -2.27
CA GLY A 73 7.83 -11.01 -3.36
C GLY A 73 9.31 -10.70 -3.68
N ILE A 74 9.88 -11.35 -4.70
CA ILE A 74 11.29 -11.13 -5.10
C ILE A 74 11.64 -9.63 -5.24
N THR A 75 10.64 -8.81 -5.56
CA THR A 75 10.76 -7.37 -5.76
C THR A 75 10.29 -6.49 -4.61
N GLY A 76 9.51 -6.94 -3.62
CA GLY A 76 8.73 -6.08 -2.69
C GLY A 76 9.43 -5.66 -1.38
N SER A 77 8.69 -5.03 -0.46
CA SER A 77 9.15 -4.71 0.92
C SER A 77 8.37 -5.44 2.03
N GLY A 78 7.32 -6.20 1.68
CA GLY A 78 6.41 -6.86 2.61
C GLY A 78 5.60 -5.86 3.43
N GLY A 79 4.78 -6.38 4.34
CA GLY A 79 3.98 -5.57 5.25
C GLY A 79 3.38 -6.39 6.38
N ARG A 80 2.78 -5.68 7.33
CA ARG A 80 2.08 -6.26 8.48
C ARG A 80 0.68 -5.66 8.57
N ALA A 81 -0.31 -6.52 8.75
CA ALA A 81 -1.71 -6.16 8.93
C ALA A 81 -2.21 -6.67 10.27
N GLU A 82 -2.89 -5.85 11.06
CA GLU A 82 -3.69 -6.31 12.19
C GLU A 82 -5.14 -6.46 11.71
N LEU A 83 -5.83 -7.56 12.08
CA LEU A 83 -7.18 -7.84 11.58
C LEU A 83 -8.14 -6.67 11.83
N ARG A 84 -8.14 -6.12 13.05
CA ARG A 84 -8.93 -4.95 13.43
C ARG A 84 -8.75 -3.77 12.47
N GLY A 85 -7.52 -3.57 11.97
CA GLY A 85 -7.21 -2.46 11.07
C GLY A 85 -7.83 -2.59 9.68
N ILE A 86 -8.25 -3.79 9.28
CA ILE A 86 -8.78 -4.07 7.93
C ILE A 86 -10.25 -4.50 7.92
N LEU A 87 -10.94 -4.44 9.07
CA LEU A 87 -12.37 -4.74 9.15
C LEU A 87 -13.22 -3.74 8.38
N GLY A 88 -14.38 -4.20 7.93
CA GLY A 88 -15.33 -3.47 7.09
C GLY A 88 -14.85 -3.27 5.64
N PHE A 89 -13.66 -3.77 5.29
CA PHE A 89 -13.10 -3.58 3.96
C PHE A 89 -13.86 -4.42 2.93
N LEU A 90 -14.18 -5.67 3.27
CA LEU A 90 -14.91 -6.58 2.38
C LEU A 90 -16.32 -6.06 2.12
N ALA A 91 -17.04 -5.68 3.17
CA ALA A 91 -18.39 -5.10 3.09
C ALA A 91 -18.42 -3.68 2.48
N GLY A 92 -17.25 -3.08 2.20
CA GLY A 92 -17.15 -1.74 1.61
C GLY A 92 -17.57 -0.61 2.55
N LYS A 93 -17.52 -0.86 3.86
CA LYS A 93 -17.88 0.08 4.93
C LYS A 93 -16.70 0.93 5.38
N THR A 94 -15.49 0.45 5.15
CA THR A 94 -14.26 1.19 5.42
C THR A 94 -13.56 1.60 4.14
N ARG A 95 -12.84 2.72 4.22
CA ARG A 95 -11.97 3.18 3.14
C ARG A 95 -10.73 2.29 3.08
N LEU A 96 -10.10 2.27 1.90
CA LEU A 96 -8.77 1.70 1.74
C LEU A 96 -7.80 2.38 2.70
N ASN A 97 -7.16 1.60 3.56
CA ASN A 97 -6.06 2.06 4.38
C ASN A 97 -4.72 1.79 3.67
N ASP A 98 -3.63 2.24 4.28
CA ASP A 98 -2.27 2.02 3.84
C ASP A 98 -1.90 0.53 3.71
N VAL A 99 -2.29 -0.30 4.67
CA VAL A 99 -2.02 -1.75 4.67
C VAL A 99 -2.63 -2.43 3.45
N VAL A 100 -3.91 -2.18 3.18
CA VAL A 100 -4.66 -2.78 2.07
C VAL A 100 -4.16 -2.23 0.73
N MET A 101 -3.87 -0.92 0.66
CA MET A 101 -3.26 -0.29 -0.51
C MET A 101 -1.90 -0.93 -0.83
N HIS A 102 -1.06 -1.14 0.18
CA HIS A 102 0.25 -1.75 0.03
C HIS A 102 0.16 -3.20 -0.44
N ALA A 103 -0.69 -4.00 0.20
CA ALA A 103 -0.92 -5.40 -0.19
C ALA A 103 -1.39 -5.51 -1.66
N MET A 104 -2.32 -4.62 -2.07
CA MET A 104 -2.79 -4.55 -3.45
C MET A 104 -1.66 -4.20 -4.42
N LEU A 105 -0.91 -3.12 -4.17
CA LEU A 105 0.17 -2.69 -5.06
C LEU A 105 1.29 -3.73 -5.16
N GLN A 106 1.65 -4.36 -4.04
CA GLN A 106 2.63 -5.45 -4.03
C GLN A 106 2.14 -6.64 -4.84
N ARG A 107 0.87 -7.02 -4.69
CA ARG A 107 0.31 -8.14 -5.45
C ARG A 107 0.36 -7.88 -6.94
N ILE A 108 -0.04 -6.67 -7.37
CA ILE A 108 0.04 -6.23 -8.76
C ILE A 108 1.50 -6.26 -9.24
N CYS A 109 2.42 -5.62 -8.51
CA CYS A 109 3.83 -5.56 -8.91
C CYS A 109 4.53 -6.93 -8.90
N SER A 110 4.10 -7.88 -8.06
CA SER A 110 4.63 -9.24 -8.06
C SER A 110 4.22 -10.04 -9.30
N GLY A 111 3.06 -9.72 -9.88
CA GLY A 111 2.58 -10.33 -11.12
C GLY A 111 3.21 -9.74 -12.37
N ILE A 112 3.95 -8.63 -12.26
CA ILE A 112 4.54 -7.93 -13.39
C ILE A 112 6.06 -7.91 -13.30
N SER A 113 6.72 -8.38 -14.36
CA SER A 113 8.18 -8.39 -14.41
C SER A 113 8.76 -6.99 -14.26
N LYS A 114 9.81 -6.86 -13.44
CA LYS A 114 10.58 -5.63 -13.21
C LYS A 114 9.77 -4.45 -12.64
N SER A 115 8.73 -4.74 -11.85
CA SER A 115 7.93 -3.70 -11.17
C SER A 115 8.14 -3.73 -9.65
N PHE A 116 8.17 -2.55 -9.05
CA PHE A 116 8.31 -2.38 -7.61
C PHE A 116 7.25 -1.44 -7.03
N ALA A 117 6.58 -1.85 -5.96
CA ALA A 117 5.67 -0.99 -5.21
C ALA A 117 6.36 -0.41 -3.98
N ILE A 118 6.28 0.91 -3.81
CA ILE A 118 6.69 1.60 -2.60
C ILE A 118 5.60 1.44 -1.53
N ASP A 119 6.04 1.19 -0.30
CA ASP A 119 5.18 1.20 0.88
C ASP A 119 4.57 2.58 1.13
N PRO A 120 3.22 2.70 1.18
CA PRO A 120 2.54 3.96 1.47
C PRO A 120 3.01 4.65 2.74
N VAL A 121 3.33 3.89 3.79
CA VAL A 121 3.81 4.45 5.06
C VAL A 121 5.14 5.17 4.85
N ASN A 122 6.03 4.60 4.03
CA ASN A 122 7.31 5.23 3.74
C ASN A 122 7.14 6.54 2.96
N VAL A 123 6.15 6.62 2.05
CA VAL A 123 5.83 7.87 1.35
C VAL A 123 5.28 8.91 2.31
N ILE A 124 4.28 8.54 3.13
CA ILE A 124 3.60 9.44 4.07
C ILE A 124 4.56 9.97 5.14
N GLU A 125 5.38 9.09 5.71
CA GLU A 125 6.35 9.44 6.74
C GLU A 125 7.70 9.92 6.17
N ARG A 126 7.82 10.01 4.84
CA ARG A 126 9.03 10.42 4.11
C ARG A 126 10.27 9.60 4.51
N LYS A 127 10.09 8.30 4.77
CA LYS A 127 11.17 7.36 5.11
C LYS A 127 11.77 6.78 3.82
N MET A 128 13.02 7.12 3.53
CA MET A 128 13.73 6.63 2.33
C MET A 128 14.12 5.16 2.47
N LYS A 129 13.17 4.25 2.18
CA LYS A 129 13.42 2.81 2.14
C LYS A 129 13.21 2.27 0.73
N PHE A 130 14.19 1.55 0.23
CA PHE A 130 14.20 0.94 -1.10
C PHE A 130 14.93 -0.41 -1.04
N PRO A 131 14.66 -1.34 -1.97
CA PRO A 131 15.10 -2.73 -1.86
C PRO A 131 16.61 -2.82 -2.07
N SER A 132 17.25 -3.86 -1.53
CA SER A 132 18.69 -4.10 -1.69
C SER A 132 19.10 -4.35 -3.15
N TYR A 133 18.16 -4.68 -4.02
CA TYR A 133 18.39 -4.88 -5.44
C TYR A 133 18.67 -3.57 -6.18
N PRO A 134 19.51 -3.58 -7.24
CA PRO A 134 19.77 -2.40 -8.04
C PRO A 134 18.52 -1.88 -8.75
N LEU A 135 18.42 -0.56 -8.90
CA LEU A 135 17.36 0.16 -9.59
C LEU A 135 17.25 -0.30 -11.05
N SER A 136 18.38 -0.64 -11.69
CA SER A 136 18.43 -1.16 -13.07
C SER A 136 17.70 -2.50 -13.27
N ARG A 137 17.32 -3.20 -12.19
CA ARG A 137 16.46 -4.39 -12.28
C ARG A 137 15.00 -4.06 -12.52
N TYR A 138 14.60 -2.81 -12.34
CA TYR A 138 13.23 -2.36 -12.42
C TYR A 138 13.01 -1.51 -13.67
N SER A 139 11.88 -1.71 -14.33
CA SER A 139 11.35 -0.82 -15.38
C SER A 139 10.29 0.11 -14.84
N HIS A 140 9.64 -0.26 -13.72
CA HIS A 140 8.60 0.54 -13.11
C HIS A 140 8.75 0.61 -11.60
N VAL A 141 8.60 1.81 -11.04
CA VAL A 141 8.42 2.03 -9.60
C VAL A 141 7.05 2.68 -9.39
N VAL A 142 6.20 2.01 -8.63
CA VAL A 142 4.82 2.41 -8.34
C VAL A 142 4.81 3.04 -6.95
N VAL A 143 4.44 4.32 -6.89
CA VAL A 143 4.43 5.13 -5.66
C VAL A 143 2.98 5.51 -5.32
N PRO A 144 2.45 5.04 -4.19
CA PRO A 144 1.14 5.49 -3.71
C PRO A 144 1.22 6.95 -3.24
N VAL A 145 0.18 7.72 -3.54
CA VAL A 145 0.03 9.10 -3.09
C VAL A 145 -1.25 9.19 -2.28
N TYR A 146 -1.16 9.75 -1.08
CA TYR A 146 -2.30 9.87 -0.18
C TYR A 146 -2.66 11.33 0.08
N MET A 147 -3.90 11.69 -0.20
CA MET A 147 -4.47 12.99 0.14
C MET A 147 -5.28 12.87 1.43
N LYS A 148 -4.65 13.24 2.56
CA LYS A 148 -5.25 13.13 3.89
C LYS A 148 -6.57 13.88 4.03
N THR A 149 -6.73 15.04 3.38
CA THR A 149 -7.93 15.88 3.49
C THR A 149 -9.19 15.23 2.91
N LEU A 150 -9.05 14.36 1.92
CA LEU A 150 -10.18 13.66 1.29
C LEU A 150 -10.16 12.16 1.57
N GLU A 151 -9.19 11.69 2.37
CA GLU A 151 -8.88 10.27 2.57
C GLU A 151 -8.87 9.52 1.22
N HIS A 152 -8.07 10.06 0.30
CA HIS A 152 -8.09 9.72 -1.11
C HIS A 152 -6.76 9.17 -1.59
N TRP A 153 -6.80 8.04 -2.29
CA TRP A 153 -5.63 7.35 -2.84
C TRP A 153 -5.43 7.65 -4.32
N MET A 154 -4.18 7.89 -4.67
CA MET A 154 -3.69 8.15 -6.01
C MET A 154 -2.41 7.35 -6.22
N VAL A 155 -1.97 7.24 -7.47
CA VAL A 155 -0.76 6.46 -7.82
C VAL A 155 0.10 7.22 -8.81
N GLN A 156 1.40 7.31 -8.51
CA GLN A 156 2.44 7.68 -9.48
C GLN A 156 3.11 6.41 -9.97
N ILE A 157 3.24 6.27 -11.28
CA ILE A 157 4.01 5.20 -11.91
C ILE A 157 5.23 5.86 -12.56
N VAL A 158 6.40 5.54 -12.03
CA VAL A 158 7.69 5.98 -12.55
C VAL A 158 8.17 4.93 -13.55
N GLU A 159 8.22 5.29 -14.82
CA GLU A 159 8.90 4.49 -15.84
C GLU A 159 10.39 4.80 -15.80
N LEU A 160 11.18 3.76 -15.56
CA LEU A 160 12.62 3.85 -15.56
C LEU A 160 13.16 3.54 -16.95
N PRO A 161 14.17 4.30 -17.43
CA PRO A 161 14.87 3.96 -18.65
C PRO A 161 15.51 2.57 -18.53
N ALA A 162 15.71 1.90 -19.67
CA ALA A 162 16.54 0.72 -19.71
C ALA A 162 17.99 1.11 -19.40
N MET A 163 18.40 1.02 -18.14
CA MET A 163 19.77 1.38 -17.73
C MET A 163 20.72 0.24 -18.03
N SER A 164 21.78 0.52 -18.79
CA SER A 164 22.93 -0.39 -18.88
C SER A 164 23.65 -0.44 -17.54
N GLN A 165 24.32 -1.56 -17.21
CA GLN A 165 25.05 -1.69 -15.94
C GLN A 165 26.19 -0.67 -15.78
N SER A 166 26.56 0.02 -16.86
CA SER A 166 27.58 1.07 -16.92
C SER A 166 27.03 2.49 -16.80
N GLU A 167 25.72 2.69 -16.93
CA GLU A 167 25.11 4.01 -16.82
C GLU A 167 24.84 4.37 -15.36
N THR A 168 25.37 5.52 -14.94
CA THR A 168 25.32 6.00 -13.56
C THR A 168 24.30 7.11 -13.36
N GLN A 169 23.57 7.50 -14.40
CA GLN A 169 22.63 8.63 -14.36
C GLN A 169 21.24 8.21 -14.82
N LEU A 170 20.26 8.47 -13.96
CA LEU A 170 18.84 8.41 -14.31
C LEU A 170 18.55 9.50 -15.34
N ARG A 171 18.34 9.11 -16.59
CA ARG A 171 17.90 9.99 -17.66
C ARG A 171 16.67 9.40 -18.35
N ASN A 172 15.73 10.24 -18.68
CA ASN A 172 14.49 10.02 -19.42
C ASN A 172 13.43 9.26 -18.60
N VAL A 173 13.18 9.71 -17.38
CA VAL A 173 12.15 9.15 -16.50
C VAL A 173 10.77 9.65 -16.94
N THR A 174 9.82 8.76 -17.17
CA THR A 174 8.43 9.16 -17.44
C THR A 174 7.61 8.99 -16.17
N LEU A 175 6.79 10.00 -15.85
CA LEU A 175 5.83 9.95 -14.75
C LEU A 175 4.43 9.81 -15.30
N VAL A 176 3.74 8.78 -14.83
CA VAL A 176 2.35 8.53 -15.18
C VAL A 176 1.53 8.70 -13.91
N LEU A 177 0.62 9.66 -13.97
CA LEU A 177 -0.19 10.09 -12.84
C LEU A 177 -1.58 9.52 -12.99
N TYR A 178 -1.99 8.75 -11.99
CA TYR A 178 -3.29 8.14 -11.93
C TYR A 178 -4.05 8.67 -10.69
N ASP A 179 -5.10 9.43 -10.95
CA ASP A 179 -6.08 9.87 -9.97
C ASP A 179 -7.46 9.46 -10.49
N PRO A 180 -8.22 8.60 -9.77
CA PRO A 180 -9.56 8.29 -10.22
C PRO A 180 -10.35 9.60 -10.28
N LEU A 181 -10.29 10.53 -9.33
CA LEU A 181 -11.07 11.77 -9.33
C LEU A 181 -10.77 12.73 -10.49
N GLY A 182 -9.70 12.45 -11.25
CA GLY A 182 -9.34 13.19 -12.45
C GLY A 182 -8.32 14.31 -12.22
N PRO A 183 -7.78 14.87 -13.31
CA PRO A 183 -6.56 15.69 -13.27
C PRO A 183 -6.73 17.12 -12.71
N GLY A 184 -7.95 17.56 -12.38
CA GLY A 184 -8.26 18.99 -12.20
C GLY A 184 -7.84 19.63 -10.87
N HIS A 185 -7.71 18.86 -9.78
CA HIS A 185 -7.57 19.45 -8.44
C HIS A 185 -6.46 18.86 -7.56
N ASN A 186 -5.88 17.73 -7.96
CA ASN A 186 -4.96 16.98 -7.09
C ASN A 186 -3.50 16.96 -7.59
N SER A 187 -3.18 17.68 -8.67
CA SER A 187 -1.81 17.78 -9.23
C SER A 187 -0.75 18.16 -8.19
N ARG A 188 -1.08 19.11 -7.31
CA ARG A 188 -0.19 19.52 -6.22
C ARG A 188 0.30 18.38 -5.33
N PHE A 189 -0.51 17.33 -5.12
CA PHE A 189 -0.12 16.19 -4.29
C PHE A 189 0.86 15.28 -5.02
N PHE A 190 0.71 15.15 -6.33
CA PHE A 190 1.69 14.46 -7.17
C PHE A 190 3.01 15.23 -7.22
N GLU A 191 2.95 16.54 -7.42
CA GLU A 191 4.15 17.40 -7.44
C GLU A 191 4.88 17.41 -6.09
N ASP A 192 4.16 17.52 -4.97
CA ASP A 192 4.74 17.42 -3.63
C ASP A 192 5.35 16.04 -3.39
N THR A 193 4.64 14.95 -3.71
CA THR A 193 5.19 13.59 -3.52
C THR A 193 6.42 13.36 -4.40
N TRP A 194 6.39 13.86 -5.64
CA TRP A 194 7.54 13.79 -6.54
C TRP A 194 8.76 14.49 -5.97
N SER A 195 8.58 15.76 -5.59
CA SER A 195 9.69 16.63 -5.19
C SER A 195 10.23 16.27 -3.80
N SER A 196 9.34 15.92 -2.87
CA SER A 196 9.70 15.68 -1.46
C SER A 196 10.08 14.23 -1.15
N TYR A 197 9.70 13.27 -1.99
CA TYR A 197 9.93 11.85 -1.72
C TYR A 197 10.45 11.07 -2.94
N THR A 198 9.68 10.99 -4.04
CA THR A 198 9.97 10.07 -5.14
C THR A 198 11.31 10.37 -5.81
N LEU A 199 11.56 11.62 -6.17
CA LEU A 199 12.83 12.01 -6.81
C LEU A 199 14.03 11.83 -5.87
N PRO A 200 13.99 12.31 -4.61
CA PRO A 200 15.04 12.02 -3.63
C PRO A 200 15.33 10.52 -3.47
N LEU A 201 14.28 9.69 -3.38
CA LEU A 201 14.40 8.23 -3.25
C LEU A 201 15.15 7.62 -4.44
N LEU A 202 14.77 7.97 -5.67
CA LEU A 202 15.39 7.45 -6.89
C LEU A 202 16.86 7.89 -7.01
N LYS A 203 17.17 9.14 -6.65
CA LYS A 203 18.55 9.65 -6.62
C LYS A 203 19.41 8.87 -5.63
N GLU A 204 18.91 8.65 -4.41
CA GLU A 204 19.64 7.95 -3.36
C GLU A 204 19.84 6.46 -3.70
N TRP A 205 18.82 5.83 -4.28
CA TRP A 205 18.91 4.46 -4.78
C TRP A 205 19.97 4.34 -5.88
N SER A 206 19.94 5.21 -6.89
CA SER A 206 20.94 5.23 -7.95
C SER A 206 22.36 5.49 -7.41
N ARG A 207 22.52 6.43 -6.47
CA ARG A 207 23.79 6.74 -5.83
C ARG A 207 24.38 5.53 -5.11
N ARG A 208 23.55 4.79 -4.37
CA ARG A 208 23.96 3.54 -3.71
C ARG A 208 24.45 2.52 -4.74
N ASP A 209 23.71 2.33 -5.82
CA ASP A 209 24.08 1.34 -6.84
C ASP A 209 25.40 1.70 -7.54
N CYS A 210 25.62 2.99 -7.82
CA CYS A 210 26.89 3.50 -8.35
C CYS A 210 28.06 3.20 -7.40
N ALA A 211 27.88 3.45 -6.10
CA ALA A 211 28.90 3.18 -5.09
C ALA A 211 29.23 1.68 -5.01
N LEU A 212 28.23 0.80 -5.11
CA LEU A 212 28.42 -0.65 -5.14
C LEU A 212 29.17 -1.13 -6.38
N ILE A 213 28.92 -0.52 -7.54
CA ILE A 213 29.66 -0.81 -8.78
C ILE A 213 31.11 -0.38 -8.63
N GLN A 214 31.38 0.84 -8.15
CA GLN A 214 32.74 1.35 -7.95
C GLN A 214 33.53 0.51 -6.94
N ALA A 215 32.90 0.06 -5.86
CA ALA A 215 33.53 -0.82 -4.87
C ALA A 215 33.91 -2.19 -5.46
N LYS A 216 33.07 -2.74 -6.35
CA LYS A 216 33.35 -4.01 -7.03
C LYS A 216 34.43 -3.90 -8.12
N SER A 217 34.54 -2.75 -8.77
CA SER A 217 35.52 -2.50 -9.84
C SER A 217 36.95 -2.22 -9.35
N GLY A 218 37.19 -2.16 -8.04
CA GLY A 218 38.54 -2.21 -7.46
C GLY A 218 39.44 -1.04 -7.82
N SER A 219 39.17 0.17 -7.31
CA SER A 219 40.25 1.14 -7.13
C SER A 219 41.11 0.74 -5.93
N LYS A 220 42.18 -0.03 -6.22
CA LYS A 220 43.44 0.10 -5.51
C LYS A 220 43.94 1.53 -5.71
N SER A 221 43.55 2.47 -4.85
CA SER A 221 44.34 3.69 -4.66
C SER A 221 45.62 3.30 -3.93
N THR A 222 46.64 2.94 -4.70
CA THR A 222 48.03 2.88 -4.24
C THR A 222 48.81 3.85 -5.10
N GLN A 223 49.59 4.68 -4.42
CA GLN A 223 50.47 5.74 -4.92
C GLN A 223 49.84 7.11 -5.20
N LEU A 224 49.79 7.93 -4.13
CA LEU A 224 50.13 9.35 -4.24
C LEU A 224 51.52 9.48 -4.89
N GLY A 225 51.55 9.80 -6.18
CA GLY A 225 52.67 10.50 -6.81
C GLY A 225 52.48 12.00 -6.61
N ARG A 226 53.51 12.66 -6.09
CA ARG A 226 53.57 14.12 -5.88
C ARG A 226 53.30 14.89 -7.18
N GLY A 227 52.52 15.96 -7.03
CA GLY A 227 52.50 17.11 -7.93
C GLY A 227 51.51 16.95 -9.08
N ASP A 228 50.25 17.32 -8.83
CA ASP A 228 49.55 18.27 -9.69
C ASP A 228 48.28 18.77 -8.98
N THR A 229 48.31 20.07 -8.72
CA THR A 229 47.23 21.00 -8.37
C THR A 229 45.85 20.42 -8.08
N ILE A 230 45.44 20.50 -6.82
CA ILE A 230 44.03 20.47 -6.42
C ILE A 230 43.35 21.61 -7.19
N ARG A 231 42.62 21.29 -8.25
CA ARG A 231 41.59 22.21 -8.75
C ARG A 231 40.52 22.24 -7.68
N GLU A 232 40.55 23.28 -6.85
CA GLU A 232 39.35 23.74 -6.16
C GLU A 232 38.26 23.90 -7.23
N ILE A 233 37.29 22.98 -7.22
CA ILE A 233 36.10 23.12 -8.04
C ILE A 233 35.22 24.13 -7.31
N GLU A 234 35.02 25.26 -7.99
CA GLU A 234 34.24 26.42 -7.56
C GLU A 234 32.92 26.02 -6.88
N GLN A 235 32.64 26.60 -5.72
CA GLN A 235 31.30 26.61 -5.16
C GLN A 235 30.37 27.37 -6.11
N PRO A 236 29.22 26.81 -6.51
CA PRO A 236 28.18 27.61 -7.15
C PRO A 236 27.60 28.58 -6.11
N LYS A 237 27.71 29.86 -6.47
CA LYS A 237 27.05 31.02 -5.86
C LYS A 237 25.53 30.90 -5.96
N GLU A 238 24.84 31.48 -4.98
CA GLU A 238 23.41 31.81 -4.93
C GLU A 238 22.41 30.66 -5.09
N ILE A 239 21.70 30.40 -3.99
CA ILE A 239 20.48 29.60 -3.95
C ILE A 239 19.38 30.42 -4.64
N THR A 240 19.29 30.28 -5.95
CA THR A 240 18.05 30.56 -6.68
C THR A 240 17.34 29.23 -6.82
N LEU A 241 16.05 29.19 -6.48
CA LEU A 241 15.15 28.08 -6.82
C LEU A 241 15.24 27.88 -8.34
N THR A 242 16.16 27.01 -8.75
CA THR A 242 16.18 26.44 -10.08
C THR A 242 15.49 25.12 -9.87
N GLU A 243 14.31 25.03 -10.46
CA GLU A 243 13.63 23.79 -10.75
C GLU A 243 14.65 22.73 -11.17
N VAL A 244 14.29 21.47 -10.96
CA VAL A 244 14.82 20.43 -11.82
C VAL A 244 14.28 20.74 -13.22
N ASP A 245 14.92 21.69 -13.91
CA ASP A 245 14.83 21.92 -15.34
C ASP A 245 15.59 20.75 -15.99
N ASP A 246 15.04 19.53 -15.84
CA ASP A 246 15.57 18.33 -16.47
C ASP A 246 14.73 18.14 -17.74
N PRO A 247 15.28 18.35 -18.95
CA PRO A 247 14.60 18.22 -20.26
C PRO A 247 14.16 16.78 -20.61
N VAL A 248 13.81 16.01 -19.58
CA VAL A 248 14.04 14.58 -19.44
C VAL A 248 12.86 13.91 -18.71
N VAL A 249 12.11 14.64 -17.87
CA VAL A 249 10.91 14.09 -17.19
C VAL A 249 9.64 14.43 -17.96
N LYS A 250 8.91 13.40 -18.42
CA LYS A 250 7.62 13.57 -19.11
C LYS A 250 6.48 13.17 -18.20
N MET A 251 5.61 14.11 -17.84
CA MET A 251 4.38 13.81 -17.08
C MET A 251 3.22 13.46 -18.01
N ARG A 252 2.48 12.40 -17.68
CA ARG A 252 1.28 11.96 -18.40
C ARG A 252 0.13 11.76 -17.42
N TRP A 253 -0.99 12.38 -17.73
CA TRP A 253 -2.24 12.28 -16.97
C TRP A 253 -3.19 11.25 -17.57
N LEU A 254 -3.96 10.58 -16.71
CA LEU A 254 -4.97 9.60 -17.11
C LEU A 254 -6.37 9.96 -16.54
N PRO A 255 -7.45 9.84 -17.33
CA PRO A 255 -8.83 10.01 -16.85
C PRO A 255 -9.41 8.74 -16.15
N PHE A 256 -10.46 8.91 -15.33
CA PHE A 256 -11.33 7.87 -14.67
C PHE A 256 -11.63 6.68 -15.62
N PRO A 257 -11.64 5.36 -15.24
CA PRO A 257 -11.70 4.71 -13.91
C PRO A 257 -10.61 3.64 -13.59
N VAL A 258 -10.44 3.41 -12.27
CA VAL A 258 -9.84 2.27 -11.54
C VAL A 258 -8.33 2.19 -11.27
N GLN A 259 -7.99 2.14 -9.97
CA GLN A 259 -6.64 2.20 -9.39
C GLN A 259 -5.77 0.94 -9.58
N GLY A 260 -6.37 -0.25 -9.73
CA GLY A 260 -5.61 -1.53 -9.77
C GLY A 260 -5.35 -2.04 -11.20
N ASP A 261 -6.42 -2.21 -11.98
CA ASP A 261 -6.34 -2.73 -13.35
C ASP A 261 -5.64 -1.76 -14.30
N ALA A 262 -5.88 -0.45 -14.13
CA ALA A 262 -5.24 0.56 -14.96
C ALA A 262 -3.71 0.51 -14.76
N ALA A 263 -3.23 0.55 -13.51
CA ALA A 263 -1.80 0.44 -13.23
C ALA A 263 -1.21 -0.85 -13.81
N TYR A 264 -1.89 -1.99 -13.67
CA TYR A 264 -1.45 -3.24 -14.27
C TYR A 264 -1.41 -3.19 -15.81
N SER A 265 -2.54 -2.89 -16.46
CA SER A 265 -2.70 -2.84 -17.92
C SER A 265 -1.70 -1.90 -18.58
N TYR A 266 -1.34 -0.82 -17.88
CA TYR A 266 -0.29 0.09 -18.29
C TYR A 266 1.09 -0.57 -18.27
N ILE A 267 1.46 -1.14 -17.12
CA ILE A 267 2.78 -1.73 -16.87
C ILE A 267 2.99 -3.01 -17.72
N THR A 268 1.93 -3.78 -18.00
CA THR A 268 2.02 -5.00 -18.84
C THR A 268 2.08 -4.74 -20.34
N GLY A 269 2.18 -3.48 -20.76
CA GLY A 269 2.48 -3.14 -22.15
C GLY A 269 1.29 -3.10 -23.09
N SER A 270 0.05 -3.15 -22.58
CA SER A 270 -1.12 -2.89 -23.42
C SER A 270 -1.10 -1.47 -23.98
N ARG A 271 -0.41 -0.51 -23.34
CA ARG A 271 -0.22 0.93 -23.70
C ARG A 271 -1.48 1.74 -24.04
N THR A 272 -2.61 1.07 -24.22
CA THR A 272 -3.96 1.55 -24.30
C THR A 272 -4.65 1.01 -23.06
N PHE A 273 -4.93 1.90 -22.10
CA PHE A 273 -6.06 1.65 -21.22
C PHE A 273 -7.26 1.54 -22.15
N GLU A 274 -7.98 0.43 -22.13
CA GLU A 274 -9.25 0.35 -22.84
C GLU A 274 -10.15 1.43 -22.22
N LYS A 275 -10.23 2.59 -22.85
CA LYS A 275 -11.02 3.76 -22.41
C LYS A 275 -12.51 3.42 -22.19
N ASN A 276 -12.95 2.24 -22.62
CA ASN A 276 -14.32 1.78 -22.66
C ASN A 276 -14.64 0.65 -21.67
N LYS A 277 -13.66 0.11 -20.94
CA LYS A 277 -13.94 -0.95 -19.95
C LYS A 277 -14.14 -0.36 -18.57
N LYS A 278 -15.39 0.01 -18.27
CA LYS A 278 -15.79 0.31 -16.89
C LYS A 278 -15.65 -0.96 -16.07
N ILE A 279 -14.83 -0.90 -15.03
CA ILE A 279 -14.82 -1.93 -13.99
C ILE A 279 -16.15 -1.89 -13.28
N SER A 280 -16.80 -3.04 -13.24
CA SER A 280 -18.11 -3.19 -12.64
C SER A 280 -18.01 -3.15 -11.12
N ALA A 281 -19.14 -2.89 -10.44
CA ALA A 281 -19.21 -3.05 -8.99
C ALA A 281 -18.81 -4.48 -8.57
N ASN A 282 -19.17 -5.48 -9.38
CA ASN A 282 -18.80 -6.88 -9.16
C ASN A 282 -17.27 -7.12 -9.23
N ASP A 283 -16.58 -6.49 -10.19
CA ASP A 283 -15.12 -6.58 -10.27
C ASP A 283 -14.44 -5.94 -9.05
N MET A 284 -14.99 -4.84 -8.51
CA MET A 284 -14.49 -4.21 -7.29
C MET A 284 -14.70 -5.10 -6.06
N GLU A 285 -15.84 -5.78 -5.97
CA GLU A 285 -16.11 -6.75 -4.92
C GLU A 285 -15.16 -7.95 -4.98
N ILE A 286 -14.93 -8.49 -6.17
CA ILE A 286 -13.95 -9.56 -6.40
C ILE A 286 -12.55 -9.09 -6.03
N MET A 287 -12.17 -7.86 -6.38
CA MET A 287 -10.88 -7.28 -6.03
C MET A 287 -10.69 -7.21 -4.51
N ARG A 288 -11.71 -6.77 -3.75
CA ARG A 288 -11.67 -6.76 -2.28
C ARG A 288 -11.45 -8.15 -1.71
N LEU A 289 -12.20 -9.14 -2.19
CA LEU A 289 -12.05 -10.53 -1.77
C LEU A 289 -10.64 -11.05 -2.04
N CYS A 290 -10.10 -10.80 -3.24
CA CYS A 290 -8.76 -11.23 -3.59
C CYS A 290 -7.69 -10.56 -2.72
N ILE A 291 -7.77 -9.25 -2.49
CA ILE A 291 -6.82 -8.54 -1.62
C ILE A 291 -6.89 -9.11 -0.19
N MET A 292 -8.10 -9.32 0.34
CA MET A 292 -8.28 -9.88 1.67
C MET A 292 -7.71 -11.30 1.77
N ARG A 293 -7.90 -12.13 0.74
CA ARG A 293 -7.29 -13.46 0.66
C ARG A 293 -5.76 -13.39 0.67
N GLU A 294 -5.17 -12.46 -0.07
CA GLU A 294 -3.71 -12.26 -0.07
C GLU A 294 -3.21 -11.87 1.32
N ILE A 295 -3.92 -10.99 2.04
CA ILE A 295 -3.54 -10.56 3.40
C ILE A 295 -3.73 -11.67 4.43
N LEU A 296 -4.86 -12.38 4.42
CA LEU A 296 -5.22 -13.31 5.50
C LEU A 296 -4.74 -14.75 5.27
N CYS A 297 -4.91 -15.24 4.04
CA CYS A 297 -4.76 -16.66 3.72
C CYS A 297 -3.37 -16.97 3.16
N LYS A 298 -2.74 -15.97 2.52
CA LYS A 298 -1.39 -16.09 1.96
C LYS A 298 -0.32 -15.33 2.76
N ALA A 299 -0.65 -14.94 3.99
CA ALA A 299 0.34 -14.44 4.93
C ALA A 299 1.43 -15.49 5.19
N ASP A 300 2.68 -15.04 5.23
CA ASP A 300 3.84 -15.90 5.51
C ASP A 300 3.98 -16.26 6.98
N SER A 301 3.47 -15.40 7.86
CA SER A 301 3.42 -15.69 9.29
C SER A 301 2.22 -15.02 9.93
N VAL A 302 1.73 -15.67 10.98
CA VAL A 302 0.60 -15.22 11.77
C VAL A 302 1.05 -15.16 13.23
N GLU A 303 0.90 -14.00 13.84
CA GLU A 303 1.16 -13.81 15.27
C GLU A 303 -0.17 -13.80 16.01
N ASP A 304 -0.34 -14.72 16.95
CA ASP A 304 -1.49 -14.70 17.86
C ASP A 304 -1.27 -13.59 18.89
N ALA A 305 -2.11 -12.57 18.83
CA ALA A 305 -2.13 -11.53 19.84
C ALA A 305 -3.14 -11.93 20.93
N SER A 306 -2.65 -12.17 22.14
CA SER A 306 -3.49 -12.44 23.31
C SER A 306 -4.24 -11.21 23.84
N ALA A 307 -4.03 -10.04 23.21
CA ALA A 307 -4.59 -8.76 23.62
C ALA A 307 -6.12 -8.76 23.65
N ASP A 308 -6.77 -9.58 22.82
CA ASP A 308 -8.23 -9.67 22.80
C ASP A 308 -8.83 -10.35 24.02
N ILE A 309 -8.10 -11.28 24.66
CA ILE A 309 -8.54 -11.90 25.91
C ILE A 309 -8.67 -10.83 27.01
N ASP A 310 -7.68 -9.94 27.07
CA ASP A 310 -7.68 -8.85 28.05
C ASP A 310 -8.72 -7.77 27.71
N ASN A 311 -8.92 -7.48 26.42
CA ASN A 311 -9.99 -6.58 25.97
C ASN A 311 -11.37 -7.15 26.32
N TRP A 312 -11.61 -8.44 26.12
CA TRP A 312 -12.87 -9.10 26.45
C TRP A 312 -13.16 -9.06 27.96
N ARG A 313 -12.15 -9.34 28.79
CA ARG A 313 -12.26 -9.21 30.25
C ARG A 313 -12.62 -7.80 30.68
N LYS A 314 -12.08 -6.77 30.01
CA LYS A 314 -12.46 -5.37 30.27
C LYS A 314 -13.93 -5.14 29.91
N VAL A 315 -14.37 -5.54 28.71
CA VAL A 315 -15.76 -5.39 28.26
C VAL A 315 -16.75 -6.06 29.22
N GLN A 316 -16.46 -7.27 29.69
CA GLN A 316 -17.29 -7.96 30.68
C GLN A 316 -17.42 -7.19 31.99
N LYS A 317 -16.32 -6.61 32.51
CA LYS A 317 -16.36 -5.77 33.72
C LYS A 317 -17.23 -4.53 33.53
N VAL A 318 -17.18 -3.89 32.37
CA VAL A 318 -18.01 -2.72 32.07
C VAL A 318 -19.48 -3.09 31.97
N ASN A 319 -19.80 -4.15 31.22
CA ASN A 319 -21.18 -4.61 31.09
C ASN A 319 -21.76 -4.99 32.46
N LYS A 320 -20.97 -5.64 33.32
CA LYS A 320 -21.36 -5.94 34.70
C LYS A 320 -21.61 -4.67 35.51
N PHE A 321 -20.71 -3.69 35.46
CA PHE A 321 -20.88 -2.41 36.16
C PHE A 321 -22.10 -1.62 35.67
N ILE A 322 -22.31 -1.53 34.36
CA ILE A 322 -23.49 -0.90 33.76
C ILE A 322 -24.75 -1.59 34.27
N HIS A 323 -24.79 -2.92 34.20
CA HIS A 323 -25.93 -3.68 34.68
C HIS A 323 -26.18 -3.43 36.17
N GLU A 324 -25.16 -3.53 37.03
CA GLU A 324 -25.26 -3.25 38.46
C GLU A 324 -25.76 -1.83 38.75
N TYR A 325 -25.25 -0.82 38.03
CA TYR A 325 -25.65 0.57 38.21
C TYR A 325 -27.12 0.80 37.83
N PHE A 326 -27.57 0.28 36.69
CA PHE A 326 -28.96 0.43 36.26
C PHE A 326 -29.92 -0.41 37.10
N THR A 327 -29.53 -1.61 37.53
CA THR A 327 -30.35 -2.43 38.43
C THR A 327 -30.48 -1.77 39.81
N ALA A 328 -29.41 -1.15 40.32
CA ALA A 328 -29.44 -0.38 41.57
C ALA A 328 -30.26 0.91 41.44
N SER A 329 -30.24 1.56 40.28
CA SER A 329 -31.04 2.76 39.98
C SER A 329 -32.53 2.43 39.85
N GLU A 330 -32.89 1.32 39.19
CA GLU A 330 -34.28 0.83 39.12
C GLU A 330 -34.80 0.44 40.51
N MET A 331 -33.97 -0.18 41.36
CA MET A 331 -34.35 -0.44 42.75
C MET A 331 -34.51 0.85 43.58
N SER A 332 -33.72 1.89 43.29
CA SER A 332 -33.86 3.20 43.96
C SER A 332 -35.14 3.95 43.53
N GLU A 333 -35.58 3.80 42.28
CA GLU A 333 -36.84 4.37 41.79
C GLU A 333 -38.07 3.57 42.24
N ALA A 334 -37.94 2.27 42.47
CA ALA A 334 -39.02 1.43 43.00
C ALA A 334 -39.23 1.55 44.53
N ILE A 335 -38.31 2.22 45.24
CA ILE A 335 -38.35 2.45 46.69
C ILE A 335 -38.82 3.90 47.03
N LEU A 336 -38.93 4.77 46.02
CA LEU A 336 -39.57 6.09 46.12
C LEU A 336 -41.06 6.00 45.72
#